data_AF-A0A952XXP8-F1
#
_entry.id   AF-A0A952XXP8-F1
#
_cell.length_a   1.000
_cell.length_b   1.000
_cell.length_c   1.000
_cell.angle_alpha   90.00
_cell.angle_beta   90.00
_cell.angle_gamma   90.00
#
_symmetry.space_group_name_H-M   'P 1'
#
loop_
_entity.id
_entity.type
_entity.pdbx_description
1 polymer ?
#
loop_
_entity_poly.entity_id
_entity_poly.type
_entity_poly.pdbx_seq_one_letter_code
_entity_poly.pdbx_strand_id
1 'polypeptide(L)'
;MSVEMAYLALSVLLLLVIVSVQSFSLKAEAGNAYTVGARDQELPRGVFAGRAERALRNFLETFAGFAVVAVALEVTDKADWWSALGAALYFWGRVAHLPLYLAGIAWLRTFAWNVATLGIAIMLWRFAF
;
A
#
# COMPACT_ATOMS: atom_id res chain seq x y z
N MET A 1 -1.84 -21.84 5.98
CA MET A 1 -1.53 -20.40 5.92
C MET A 1 -0.08 -20.24 5.50
N SER A 2 0.12 -19.96 4.23
CA SER A 2 1.44 -19.66 3.65
C SER A 2 2.01 -18.32 4.13
N VAL A 3 3.26 -18.06 3.76
CA VAL A 3 3.96 -16.81 4.06
C VAL A 3 3.31 -15.63 3.34
N GLU A 4 2.79 -15.85 2.15
CA GLU A 4 2.07 -14.93 1.29
C GLU A 4 0.80 -14.43 1.99
N MET A 5 0.05 -15.35 2.62
CA MET A 5 -1.14 -15.00 3.40
C MET A 5 -0.79 -14.19 4.66
N ALA A 6 0.34 -14.46 5.30
CA ALA A 6 0.83 -13.64 6.40
C ALA A 6 1.17 -12.22 5.94
N TYR A 7 1.88 -12.07 4.82
CA TYR A 7 2.17 -10.75 4.23
C TYR A 7 0.92 -10.05 3.68
N LEU A 8 -0.09 -10.79 3.23
CA LEU A 8 -1.39 -10.23 2.89
C LEU A 8 -2.06 -9.62 4.12
N ALA A 9 -2.12 -10.35 5.23
CA ALA A 9 -2.66 -9.84 6.49
C ALA A 9 -1.89 -8.59 6.97
N LEU A 10 -0.55 -8.62 6.93
CA LEU A 10 0.28 -7.46 7.27
C LEU A 10 0.04 -6.28 6.32
N SER A 11 -0.19 -6.52 5.03
CA SER A 11 -0.49 -5.47 4.05
C SER A 11 -1.88 -4.86 4.24
N VAL A 12 -2.87 -5.65 4.71
CA VAL A 12 -4.17 -5.13 5.16
C VAL A 12 -3.98 -4.24 6.39
N LEU A 13 -3.17 -4.65 7.36
CA LEU A 13 -2.85 -3.80 8.51
C LEU A 13 -2.15 -2.50 8.07
N LEU A 14 -1.22 -2.57 7.12
CA LEU A 14 -0.57 -1.40 6.54
C LEU A 14 -1.57 -0.49 5.83
N LEU A 15 -2.55 -1.03 5.10
CA LEU A 15 -3.63 -0.25 4.50
C LEU A 15 -4.41 0.54 5.58
N LEU A 16 -4.77 -0.11 6.70
CA LEU A 16 -5.45 0.57 7.80
C LEU A 16 -4.60 1.71 8.39
N VAL A 17 -3.28 1.52 8.49
CA VAL A 17 -2.34 2.56 8.90
C VAL A 17 -2.36 3.72 7.90
N ILE A 18 -2.26 3.45 6.59
CA ILE A 18 -2.23 4.49 5.55
C ILE A 18 -3.54 5.29 5.53
N VAL A 19 -4.69 4.61 5.62
CA VAL A 19 -6.01 5.25 5.73
C VAL A 19 -6.09 6.14 6.98
N SER A 20 -5.58 5.66 8.11
CA SER A 20 -5.55 6.42 9.35
C SER A 20 -4.67 7.66 9.21
N VAL A 21 -3.46 7.53 8.66
CA VAL A 21 -2.56 8.67 8.39
C VAL A 21 -3.25 9.71 7.51
N GLN A 22 -3.88 9.29 6.41
CA GLN A 22 -4.59 10.21 5.52
C GLN A 22 -5.75 10.91 6.25
N SER A 23 -6.55 10.16 7.01
CA SER A 23 -7.72 10.69 7.73
C SER A 23 -7.32 11.69 8.81
N PHE A 24 -6.31 11.37 9.63
CA PHE A 24 -5.82 12.27 10.67
C PHE A 24 -5.11 13.50 10.10
N SER A 25 -4.39 13.35 8.98
CA SER A 25 -3.77 14.49 8.29
C SER A 25 -4.81 15.45 7.75
N LEU A 26 -5.86 14.92 7.10
CA LEU A 26 -6.98 15.73 6.63
C LEU A 26 -7.68 16.42 7.80
N LYS A 27 -7.91 15.72 8.91
CA LYS A 27 -8.52 16.31 10.11
C LYS A 27 -7.68 17.44 10.70
N ALA A 28 -6.36 17.30 10.71
CA ALA A 28 -5.45 18.32 11.23
C ALA A 28 -5.46 19.60 10.38
N GLU A 29 -5.59 19.47 9.06
CA GLU A 29 -5.55 20.61 8.13
C GLU A 29 -6.94 21.22 7.86
N ALA A 30 -7.98 20.39 7.78
CA ALA A 30 -9.35 20.80 7.44
C ALA A 30 -10.26 21.02 8.66
N GLY A 31 -9.85 20.53 9.83
CA GLY A 31 -10.64 20.57 11.04
C GLY A 31 -11.72 19.48 11.11
N ASN A 32 -12.20 19.24 12.33
CA ASN A 32 -13.16 18.16 12.60
C ASN A 32 -14.51 18.36 11.89
N ALA A 33 -14.99 19.61 11.81
CA ALA A 33 -16.25 19.96 11.18
C ALA A 33 -16.29 19.54 9.70
N TYR A 34 -15.18 19.74 8.98
CA TYR A 34 -15.05 19.31 7.59
C TYR A 34 -15.04 17.79 7.46
N THR A 35 -14.25 17.10 8.28
CA THR A 35 -14.09 15.64 8.18
C THR A 35 -15.34 14.84 8.55
N VAL A 36 -16.19 15.37 9.43
CA VAL A 36 -17.46 14.76 9.87
C VAL A 36 -18.64 15.19 8.99
N GLY A 37 -18.58 16.40 8.41
CA GLY A 37 -19.60 16.91 7.51
C GLY A 37 -19.63 16.22 6.14
N ALA A 38 -20.50 16.69 5.26
CA ALA A 38 -20.74 16.10 3.93
C ALA A 38 -19.57 16.24 2.94
N ARG A 39 -18.53 17.05 3.27
CA ARG A 39 -17.33 17.29 2.45
C ARG A 39 -17.59 17.88 1.05
N ASP A 40 -18.74 18.54 0.89
CA ASP A 40 -19.12 19.20 -0.39
C ASP A 40 -18.31 20.47 -0.69
N GLN A 41 -17.63 21.02 0.32
CA GLN A 41 -16.77 22.19 0.18
C GLN A 41 -15.38 21.77 -0.33
N GLU A 42 -14.70 22.68 -1.06
CA GLU A 42 -13.35 22.42 -1.59
C GLU A 42 -12.40 21.89 -0.51
N LEU A 43 -11.65 20.85 -0.90
CA LEU A 43 -10.70 20.19 -0.01
C LEU A 43 -9.60 21.18 0.42
N PRO A 44 -9.34 21.34 1.73
CA PRO A 44 -8.23 22.16 2.19
C PRO A 44 -6.90 21.68 1.61
N ARG A 45 -6.16 22.58 0.97
CA ARG A 45 -4.98 22.28 0.13
C ARG A 45 -3.69 22.05 0.93
N GLY A 46 -3.77 21.47 2.13
CA GLY A 46 -2.57 21.26 2.90
C GLY A 46 -1.66 20.21 2.24
N VAL A 47 -0.37 20.53 2.23
CA VAL A 47 0.63 19.77 1.48
C VAL A 47 0.75 18.34 2.02
N PHE A 48 0.58 18.16 3.34
CA PHE A 48 0.77 16.87 3.99
C PHE A 48 -0.44 15.95 3.77
N ALA A 49 -1.68 16.42 4.02
CA ALA A 49 -2.86 15.58 3.73
C ALA A 49 -2.95 15.24 2.24
N GLY A 50 -2.61 16.18 1.34
CA GLY A 50 -2.53 15.90 -0.09
C GLY A 50 -1.50 14.83 -0.45
N ARG A 51 -0.34 14.79 0.22
CA ARG A 51 0.65 13.71 0.05
C ARG A 51 0.13 12.39 0.58
N ALA A 52 -0.51 12.38 1.75
CA ALA A 52 -1.08 11.18 2.34
C ALA A 52 -2.19 10.57 1.48
N GLU A 53 -3.04 11.40 0.88
CA GLU A 53 -4.08 10.95 -0.04
C GLU A 53 -3.50 10.32 -1.30
N ARG A 54 -2.49 10.94 -1.92
CA ARG A 54 -1.82 10.35 -3.09
C ARG A 54 -1.08 9.07 -2.73
N ALA A 55 -0.50 8.97 -1.54
CA ALA A 55 0.13 7.75 -1.05
C ALA A 55 -0.90 6.62 -0.88
N LEU A 56 -2.08 6.92 -0.33
CA LEU A 56 -3.20 5.96 -0.21
C LEU A 56 -3.67 5.48 -1.58
N ARG A 57 -3.98 6.40 -2.51
CA ARG A 57 -4.41 6.06 -3.87
C ARG A 57 -3.38 5.16 -4.56
N ASN A 58 -2.10 5.51 -4.45
CA ASN A 58 -1.03 4.72 -5.05
C ASN A 58 -0.83 3.34 -4.41
N PHE A 59 -1.09 3.17 -3.12
CA PHE A 59 -1.10 1.85 -2.50
C PHE A 59 -2.25 1.00 -3.05
N LEU A 60 -3.45 1.58 -3.15
CA LEU A 60 -4.64 0.89 -3.64
C LEU A 60 -4.52 0.44 -5.10
N GLU A 61 -3.82 1.19 -5.96
CA GLU A 61 -3.55 0.83 -7.36
C GLU A 61 -2.91 -0.56 -7.54
N THR A 62 -2.07 -1.00 -6.60
CA THR A 62 -1.39 -2.31 -6.70
C THR A 62 -1.90 -3.33 -5.69
N PHE A 63 -2.52 -2.88 -4.60
CA PHE A 63 -2.92 -3.76 -3.49
C PHE A 63 -3.89 -4.85 -3.95
N ALA A 64 -4.86 -4.51 -4.79
CA ALA A 64 -5.78 -5.50 -5.34
C ALA A 64 -5.04 -6.60 -6.12
N GLY A 65 -4.07 -6.21 -6.97
CA GLY A 65 -3.25 -7.16 -7.72
C GLY A 65 -2.44 -8.08 -6.81
N PHE A 66 -1.75 -7.52 -5.81
CA PHE A 66 -1.02 -8.29 -4.81
C PHE A 66 -1.93 -9.28 -4.05
N ALA A 67 -3.08 -8.81 -3.57
CA ALA A 67 -4.02 -9.62 -2.79
C ALA A 67 -4.57 -10.80 -3.61
N VAL A 68 -4.96 -10.56 -4.87
CA VAL A 68 -5.45 -11.61 -5.76
C VAL A 68 -4.39 -12.67 -6.00
N VAL A 69 -3.15 -12.28 -6.28
CA VAL A 69 -2.06 -13.24 -6.54
C VAL A 69 -1.71 -14.04 -5.28
N ALA A 70 -1.64 -13.39 -4.11
CA ALA A 70 -1.39 -14.06 -2.84
C ALA A 70 -2.43 -15.16 -2.54
N VAL A 71 -3.72 -14.82 -2.69
CA VAL A 71 -4.81 -15.80 -2.50
C VAL A 71 -4.75 -16.90 -3.55
N ALA A 72 -4.51 -16.55 -4.82
CA ALA A 72 -4.40 -17.53 -5.90
C ALA A 72 -3.29 -18.56 -5.66
N LEU A 73 -2.14 -18.13 -5.14
CA LEU A 73 -1.04 -19.02 -4.77
C LEU A 73 -1.39 -19.97 -3.62
N GLU A 74 -2.08 -19.50 -2.57
CA GLU A 74 -2.55 -20.35 -1.46
C GLU A 74 -3.53 -21.42 -1.96
N VAL A 75 -4.56 -21.03 -2.71
CA VAL A 75 -5.64 -21.96 -3.12
C VAL A 75 -5.21 -22.95 -4.20
N THR A 76 -4.14 -22.66 -4.93
CA THR A 76 -3.58 -23.58 -5.95
C THR A 76 -2.39 -24.38 -5.45
N ASP A 77 -2.02 -24.23 -4.17
CA ASP A 77 -0.85 -24.88 -3.55
C ASP A 77 0.44 -24.65 -4.35
N LYS A 78 0.58 -23.45 -4.93
CA LYS A 78 1.75 -23.01 -5.71
C LYS A 78 2.69 -22.11 -4.92
N ALA A 79 2.42 -21.89 -3.64
CA ALA A 79 3.31 -21.13 -2.77
C ALA A 79 4.66 -21.83 -2.61
N ASP A 80 5.74 -21.09 -2.76
CA ASP A 80 7.11 -21.57 -2.56
C ASP A 80 8.01 -20.45 -2.03
N TRP A 81 9.34 -20.64 -2.15
CA TRP A 81 10.29 -19.58 -1.90
C TRP A 81 9.89 -18.33 -2.69
N TRP A 82 9.97 -18.36 -4.02
CA TRP A 82 9.85 -17.17 -4.89
C TRP A 82 8.61 -16.33 -4.61
N SER A 83 7.46 -16.96 -4.42
CA SER A 83 6.25 -16.23 -4.06
C SER A 83 6.34 -15.58 -2.67
N ALA A 84 6.98 -16.22 -1.69
CA ALA A 84 7.27 -15.63 -0.39
C ALA A 84 8.25 -14.43 -0.51
N LEU A 85 9.22 -14.47 -1.45
CA LEU A 85 10.06 -13.30 -1.77
C LEU A 85 9.21 -12.14 -2.21
N GLY A 86 8.37 -12.41 -3.21
CA GLY A 86 7.61 -11.37 -3.86
C GLY A 86 6.65 -10.71 -2.87
N ALA A 87 6.06 -11.50 -1.97
CA ALA A 87 5.21 -11.00 -0.90
C ALA A 87 5.98 -10.14 0.11
N ALA A 88 7.19 -10.56 0.51
CA ALA A 88 8.06 -9.77 1.39
C ALA A 88 8.50 -8.45 0.74
N LEU A 89 8.91 -8.49 -0.54
CA LEU A 89 9.31 -7.29 -1.29
C LEU A 89 8.14 -6.31 -1.45
N TYR A 90 6.95 -6.82 -1.74
CA TYR A 90 5.73 -6.00 -1.78
C TYR A 90 5.52 -5.28 -0.44
N PHE A 91 5.44 -6.03 0.65
CA PHE A 91 5.15 -5.48 1.97
C PHE A 91 6.21 -4.45 2.39
N TRP A 92 7.49 -4.83 2.40
CA TRP A 92 8.56 -3.95 2.88
C TRP A 92 8.80 -2.76 1.95
N GLY A 93 8.63 -2.94 0.63
CA GLY A 93 8.63 -1.83 -0.32
C GLY A 93 7.53 -0.83 0.00
N ARG A 94 6.32 -1.28 0.36
CA ARG A 94 5.22 -0.39 0.77
C ARG A 94 5.42 0.24 2.14
N VAL A 95 6.01 -0.47 3.10
CA VAL A 95 6.41 0.09 4.41
C VAL A 95 7.40 1.25 4.23
N ALA A 96 8.40 1.09 3.37
CA ALA A 96 9.37 2.16 3.07
C ALA A 96 8.75 3.29 2.24
N HIS A 97 7.89 2.95 1.28
CA HIS A 97 7.27 3.92 0.37
C HIS A 97 6.43 4.97 1.10
N LEU A 98 5.65 4.58 2.12
CA LEU A 98 4.77 5.49 2.87
C LEU A 98 5.52 6.69 3.49
N PRO A 99 6.51 6.51 4.40
CA PRO A 99 7.21 7.63 5.02
C PRO A 99 7.99 8.46 3.99
N LEU A 100 8.59 7.83 2.97
CA LEU A 100 9.29 8.52 1.88
C LEU A 100 8.33 9.44 1.09
N TYR A 101 7.10 8.97 0.82
CA TYR A 101 6.08 9.75 0.15
C TYR A 101 5.67 10.97 0.97
N LEU A 102 5.37 10.76 2.26
CA LEU A 102 4.95 11.82 3.17
C LEU A 102 6.05 12.89 3.34
N ALA A 103 7.30 12.46 3.50
CA ALA A 103 8.46 13.34 3.58
C ALA A 103 8.74 14.09 2.26
N GLY A 104 8.20 13.61 1.13
CA GLY A 104 8.41 14.22 -0.19
C GLY A 104 9.79 13.91 -0.76
N ILE A 105 10.43 12.82 -0.31
CA ILE A 105 11.74 12.40 -0.77
C ILE A 105 11.59 11.72 -2.13
N ALA A 106 11.93 12.48 -3.18
CA ALA A 106 11.93 11.98 -4.55
C ALA A 106 12.96 10.86 -4.76
N TRP A 107 12.77 10.06 -5.82
CA TRP A 107 13.61 8.91 -6.21
C TRP A 107 13.63 7.73 -5.24
N LEU A 108 13.88 7.93 -3.95
CA LEU A 108 13.83 6.84 -2.96
C LEU A 108 12.42 6.27 -2.87
N ARG A 109 11.38 7.13 -2.87
CA ARG A 109 10.00 6.68 -3.01
C ARG A 109 9.81 5.80 -4.25
N THR A 110 10.32 6.25 -5.40
CA THR A 110 10.16 5.53 -6.67
C THR A 110 10.87 4.18 -6.62
N PHE A 111 12.05 4.11 -6.02
CA PHE A 111 12.76 2.87 -5.80
C PHE A 111 11.97 1.90 -4.91
N ALA A 112 11.43 2.38 -3.79
CA ALA A 112 10.57 1.59 -2.90
C ALA A 112 9.30 1.07 -3.63
N TRP A 113 8.71 1.90 -4.50
CA TRP A 113 7.60 1.49 -5.35
C TRP A 113 8.01 0.38 -6.33
N ASN A 114 9.15 0.53 -7.02
CA ASN A 114 9.66 -0.48 -7.95
C ASN A 114 9.97 -1.81 -7.26
N VAL A 115 10.53 -1.78 -6.05
CA VAL A 115 10.75 -2.98 -5.23
C VAL A 115 9.42 -3.70 -4.96
N ALA A 116 8.38 -2.96 -4.58
CA ALA A 116 7.07 -3.55 -4.32
C ALA A 116 6.43 -4.13 -5.58
N THR A 117 6.50 -3.41 -6.71
CA THR A 117 5.98 -3.85 -8.00
C THR A 117 6.71 -5.08 -8.53
N LEU A 118 8.04 -5.13 -8.38
CA LEU A 118 8.85 -6.32 -8.69
C LEU A 118 8.39 -7.52 -7.86
N GLY A 119 8.05 -7.31 -6.59
CA GLY A 119 7.48 -8.35 -5.73
C GLY A 119 6.23 -8.98 -6.33
N ILE A 120 5.27 -8.17 -6.79
CA ILE A 120 4.07 -8.66 -7.47
C ILE A 120 4.44 -9.44 -8.75
N ALA A 121 5.38 -8.93 -9.55
CA ALA A 121 5.80 -9.59 -10.78
C ALA A 121 6.41 -10.98 -10.51
N ILE A 122 7.21 -11.13 -9.46
CA ILE A 122 7.77 -12.43 -9.04
C ILE A 122 6.65 -13.39 -8.61
N MET A 123 5.70 -12.92 -7.78
CA MET A 123 4.57 -13.75 -7.36
C MET A 123 3.72 -14.20 -8.55
N LEU A 124 3.47 -13.30 -9.50
CA LEU A 124 2.67 -13.58 -10.70
C LEU A 124 3.39 -14.56 -11.62
N TRP A 125 4.70 -14.40 -11.81
CA TRP A 125 5.52 -15.35 -12.55
C TRP A 125 5.45 -16.74 -11.90
N ARG A 126 5.60 -16.82 -10.57
CA ARG A 126 5.50 -18.09 -9.85
C ARG A 126 4.12 -18.72 -9.90
N PHE A 127 3.06 -17.92 -9.95
CA PHE A 127 1.71 -18.44 -10.13
C PHE A 127 1.50 -19.03 -11.53
N ALA A 128 2.02 -18.34 -12.56
CA ALA A 128 1.84 -18.70 -13.96
C ALA A 128 2.68 -19.92 -14.40
N PHE A 129 3.87 -20.10 -13.84
CA PHE A 129 4.85 -21.12 -14.22
C PHE A 129 5.32 -21.93 -13.00
#